data_AF-A0A523IGV9-F1
#
_entry.id   AF-A0A523IGV9-F1
#
_cell.length_a   1.000
_cell.length_b   1.000
_cell.length_c   1.000
_cell.angle_alpha   90.00
_cell.angle_beta   90.00
_cell.angle_gamma   90.00
#
_symmetry.space_group_name_H-M   'P 1'
#
loop_
_entity.id
_entity.type
_entity.pdbx_description
1 polymer ?
#
loop_
_entity_poly.entity_id
_entity_poly.type
_entity_poly.pdbx_seq_one_letter_code
_entity_poly.pdbx_strand_id
1 'polypeptide(L)'
;KLNETLNSSLKVIGVVEKKRTVYIYGQTRIHLDEVNNLGNFIELEVVLKADQDFEEGISIAKEIIKTLGISDKDLIKGSYIDLINNSNNET
;
A
#
# COMPACT_ATOMS: atom_id res chain seq x y z
N LYS A 1 12.36 10.68 21.41
CA LYS A 1 11.33 10.27 22.40
C LYS A 1 10.32 9.28 21.83
N LEU A 2 9.39 9.60 20.92
CA LEU A 2 8.39 8.61 20.45
C LEU A 2 9.00 7.37 19.78
N ASN A 3 9.92 7.57 18.83
CA ASN A 3 10.59 6.46 18.14
C ASN A 3 11.34 5.54 19.13
N GLU A 4 12.14 6.13 20.03
CA GLU A 4 12.87 5.39 21.07
C GLU A 4 11.93 4.61 22.02
N THR A 5 10.83 5.23 22.46
CA THR A 5 9.84 4.58 23.32
C THR A 5 9.18 3.40 22.61
N LEU A 6 8.69 3.59 21.38
CA LEU A 6 8.05 2.50 20.63
C LEU A 6 9.06 1.39 20.28
N ASN A 7 10.28 1.73 19.91
CA ASN A 7 11.32 0.73 19.61
C ASN A 7 11.70 -0.09 20.85
N SER A 8 11.68 0.51 22.04
CA SER A 8 11.96 -0.20 23.29
C SER A 8 10.87 -1.21 23.66
N SER A 9 9.62 -0.96 23.26
CA SER A 9 8.47 -1.84 23.60
C SER A 9 8.13 -2.85 22.49
N LEU A 10 8.17 -2.43 21.21
CA LEU A 10 7.70 -3.24 20.08
C LEU A 10 8.83 -3.75 19.18
N LYS A 11 10.03 -3.14 19.25
CA LYS A 11 11.16 -3.33 18.33
C LYS A 11 10.84 -2.97 16.87
N VAL A 12 11.82 -2.39 16.19
CA VAL A 12 11.76 -2.18 14.74
C VAL A 12 12.05 -3.51 14.03
N ILE A 13 11.13 -3.93 13.16
CA ILE A 13 11.26 -5.16 12.34
C ILE A 13 11.92 -4.90 10.98
N GLY A 14 12.07 -3.63 10.60
CA GLY A 14 12.79 -3.18 9.42
C GLY A 14 12.37 -1.79 8.98
N VAL A 15 12.99 -1.28 7.91
CA VAL A 15 12.78 0.09 7.41
C VAL A 15 12.46 0.01 5.92
N VAL A 16 11.38 0.66 5.50
CA VAL A 16 11.00 0.80 4.09
C VAL A 16 11.25 2.25 3.67
N GLU A 17 12.18 2.43 2.74
CA GLU A 17 12.42 3.72 2.10
C GLU A 17 11.69 3.77 0.76
N LYS A 18 10.94 4.85 0.51
CA LYS A 18 10.17 5.02 -0.73
C LYS A 18 9.93 6.48 -1.06
N LYS A 19 9.70 6.76 -2.34
CA LYS A 19 9.17 8.02 -2.85
C LYS A 19 7.74 7.81 -3.31
N ARG A 20 6.80 8.59 -2.76
CA ARG A 20 5.37 8.49 -3.05
C ARG A 20 4.88 9.72 -3.80
N THR A 21 4.24 9.50 -4.95
CA THR A 21 3.42 10.50 -5.62
C THR A 21 1.95 10.21 -5.33
N VAL A 22 1.23 11.18 -4.80
CA VAL A 22 -0.19 11.02 -4.42
C VAL A 22 -1.09 11.75 -5.40
N TYR A 23 -2.07 11.04 -5.93
CA TYR A 23 -3.21 11.61 -6.64
C TYR A 23 -4.49 11.38 -5.84
N ILE A 24 -5.45 12.28 -5.99
CA ILE A 24 -6.78 12.14 -5.41
C ILE A 24 -7.78 12.12 -6.57
N TYR A 25 -8.57 11.04 -6.64
CA TYR A 25 -9.64 10.89 -7.62
C TYR A 25 -10.93 10.51 -6.90
N GLY A 26 -11.89 11.44 -6.86
CA GLY A 26 -13.08 11.29 -6.04
C GLY A 26 -12.72 11.10 -4.55
N GLN A 27 -13.15 9.97 -3.97
CA GLN A 27 -12.87 9.59 -2.58
C GLN A 27 -11.68 8.62 -2.43
N THR A 28 -10.95 8.37 -3.52
CA THR A 28 -9.84 7.43 -3.54
C THR A 28 -8.51 8.17 -3.63
N ARG A 29 -7.58 7.79 -2.74
CA ARG A 29 -6.18 8.18 -2.84
C ARG A 29 -5.44 7.14 -3.65
N ILE A 30 -4.72 7.60 -4.65
CA ILE A 30 -3.90 6.77 -5.53
C ILE A 30 -2.44 7.09 -5.20
N HIS A 31 -1.72 6.12 -4.66
CA HIS A 31 -0.30 6.24 -4.39
C HIS A 31 0.50 5.56 -5.49
N LEU A 32 1.41 6.30 -6.12
CA LEU A 32 2.46 5.73 -6.96
C LEU A 32 3.74 5.73 -6.15
N ASP A 33 4.16 4.53 -5.74
CA ASP A 33 5.28 4.33 -4.83
C ASP A 33 6.48 3.75 -5.57
N GLU A 34 7.58 4.49 -5.57
CA GLU A 34 8.91 4.00 -5.96
C GLU A 34 9.59 3.51 -4.68
N VAL A 35 9.58 2.20 -4.44
CA VAL A 35 10.09 1.57 -3.21
C VAL A 35 11.50 1.06 -3.43
N ASN A 36 12.42 1.50 -2.57
CA ASN A 36 13.83 1.12 -2.67
C ASN A 36 13.98 -0.41 -2.57
N ASN A 37 14.72 -1.01 -3.51
CA ASN A 37 14.94 -2.46 -3.65
C ASN A 37 13.70 -3.34 -3.93
N LEU A 38 12.51 -2.76 -4.15
CA LEU A 38 11.31 -3.52 -4.58
C LEU A 38 10.74 -3.06 -5.93
N GLY A 39 11.02 -1.82 -6.35
CA GLY A 39 10.52 -1.27 -7.61
C GLY A 39 9.27 -0.42 -7.43
N ASN A 40 8.41 -0.40 -8.46
CA ASN A 40 7.27 0.52 -8.55
C ASN A 40 5.96 -0.18 -8.21
N PHE A 41 5.15 0.49 -7.39
CA PHE A 41 3.85 -0.01 -6.95
C PHE A 41 2.77 1.05 -7.09
N ILE A 42 1.53 0.58 -7.20
CA ILE A 42 0.33 1.39 -7.07
C ILE A 42 -0.52 0.90 -5.91
N GLU A 43 -0.98 1.80 -5.07
CA GLU A 43 -1.90 1.51 -3.97
C GLU A 43 -3.14 2.40 -4.10
N LEU A 44 -4.31 1.80 -3.87
CA LEU A 44 -5.60 2.48 -3.88
C LEU A 44 -6.22 2.44 -2.48
N GLU A 45 -6.40 3.60 -1.87
CA GLU A 45 -7.08 3.74 -0.59
C GLU A 45 -8.41 4.46 -0.80
N VAL A 46 -9.50 3.70 -0.73
CA VAL A 46 -10.87 4.26 -0.80
C VAL A 46 -11.28 4.69 0.60
N VAL A 47 -11.52 5.98 0.79
CA VAL A 47 -12.06 6.50 2.04
C VAL A 47 -13.56 6.30 2.03
N LEU A 48 -14.08 5.40 2.86
CA LEU A 48 -15.51 5.17 2.99
C LEU A 48 -16.19 6.38 3.62
N LYS A 49 -17.34 6.76 3.07
CA LYS A 49 -18.25 7.71 3.71
C LYS A 49 -19.02 7.01 4.83
N ALA A 50 -19.63 7.80 5.72
CA ALA A 50 -20.33 7.28 6.90
C ALA A 50 -21.49 6.32 6.57
N ASP A 51 -22.07 6.46 5.38
CA ASP A 51 -23.17 5.65 4.85
C ASP A 51 -22.72 4.50 3.95
N GLN A 52 -21.41 4.37 3.69
CA GLN A 52 -20.87 3.34 2.80
C GLN A 52 -20.35 2.13 3.56
N ASP A 53 -20.61 0.95 3.01
CA ASP A 53 -20.04 -0.30 3.49
C ASP A 53 -18.71 -0.67 2.81
N PHE A 54 -18.13 -1.77 3.27
CA PHE A 54 -16.86 -2.26 2.75
C PHE A 54 -16.94 -2.72 1.30
N GLU A 55 -18.04 -3.35 0.89
CA GLU A 55 -18.22 -3.88 -0.47
C GLU A 55 -18.36 -2.74 -1.49
N GLU A 56 -19.03 -1.65 -1.13
CA GLU A 56 -19.05 -0.42 -1.92
C GLU A 56 -17.64 0.14 -2.13
N GLY A 57 -16.80 0.13 -1.08
CA GLY A 57 -15.39 0.52 -1.18
C GLY A 57 -14.60 -0.37 -2.15
N ILE A 58 -14.78 -1.68 -2.08
CA ILE A 58 -14.15 -2.63 -3.01
C ILE A 58 -14.62 -2.35 -4.44
N SER A 59 -15.91 -2.08 -4.65
CA SER A 59 -16.44 -1.81 -5.98
C SER A 59 -15.78 -0.56 -6.60
N ILE A 60 -15.64 0.51 -5.82
CA ILE A 60 -14.95 1.74 -6.26
C ILE A 60 -13.49 1.44 -6.61
N ALA A 61 -12.78 0.66 -5.78
CA ALA A 61 -11.40 0.29 -6.05
C ALA A 61 -11.28 -0.53 -7.35
N LYS A 62 -12.16 -1.51 -7.56
CA LYS A 62 -12.19 -2.36 -8.76
C LYS A 62 -12.46 -1.57 -10.04
N GLU A 63 -13.33 -0.56 -9.99
CA GLU A 63 -13.56 0.32 -11.12
C GLU A 63 -12.31 1.12 -11.50
N ILE A 64 -11.56 1.62 -10.51
CA ILE A 64 -10.31 2.35 -10.75
C ILE A 64 -9.23 1.40 -11.30
N ILE A 65 -9.06 0.19 -10.72
CA ILE A 65 -8.15 -0.86 -11.22
C ILE A 65 -8.41 -1.13 -12.70
N LYS A 66 -9.68 -1.37 -13.05
CA LYS A 66 -10.10 -1.61 -14.44
C LYS A 66 -9.78 -0.42 -15.35
N THR A 67 -10.03 0.80 -14.88
CA THR A 67 -9.77 2.03 -15.64
C THR A 67 -8.28 2.24 -15.91
N LEU A 68 -7.43 1.88 -14.95
CA LEU A 68 -5.97 1.94 -15.07
C LEU A 68 -5.38 0.76 -15.85
N GLY A 69 -6.20 -0.22 -16.26
CA GLY A 69 -5.75 -1.39 -17.01
C GLY A 69 -4.91 -2.37 -16.19
N ILE A 70 -5.04 -2.35 -14.87
CA ILE A 70 -4.32 -3.25 -13.95
C ILE A 70 -5.02 -4.61 -13.96
N SER A 71 -4.27 -5.69 -14.16
CA SER A 71 -4.85 -7.03 -14.16
C SER A 71 -4.93 -7.60 -12.74
N ASP A 72 -5.86 -8.53 -12.51
CA ASP A 72 -5.98 -9.22 -11.22
C ASP A 72 -4.71 -10.00 -10.83
N LYS A 73 -3.87 -10.36 -11.82
CA LYS A 73 -2.60 -11.06 -11.60
C LYS A 73 -1.50 -10.15 -11.05
N ASP A 74 -1.64 -8.84 -11.25
CA ASP A 74 -0.72 -7.82 -10.75
C ASP A 74 -1.06 -7.40 -9.31
N LEU A 75 -2.17 -7.92 -8.75
CA LEU A 75 -2.57 -7.64 -7.38
C LEU A 75 -1.68 -8.39 -6.39
N ILE A 76 -0.99 -7.63 -5.56
CA ILE A 76 -0.09 -8.16 -4.53
C ILE A 76 -0.77 -8.01 -3.18
N LYS A 77 -0.64 -9.05 -2.34
CA LYS A 77 -1.08 -9.05 -0.94
C LYS A 77 0.11 -8.82 -0.01
N GLY A 78 -0.16 -8.22 1.14
CA GLY A 78 0.85 -7.93 2.16
C GLY A 78 1.44 -6.54 2.01
N SER A 79 2.33 -6.20 2.92
CA SER A 79 2.99 -4.89 2.97
C SER A 79 4.37 -4.92 2.32
N TYR A 80 4.95 -3.75 2.05
CA TYR A 80 6.31 -3.66 1.52
C TYR A 80 7.35 -4.32 2.43
N ILE A 81 7.16 -4.30 3.75
CA ILE A 81 8.12 -4.94 4.66
C ILE A 81 8.04 -6.47 4.56
N ASP A 82 6.86 -7.02 4.33
CA ASP A 82 6.69 -8.46 4.10
C ASP A 82 7.39 -8.88 2.80
N LEU A 83 7.24 -8.07 1.74
CA LEU A 83 7.92 -8.31 0.46
C LEU A 83 9.44 -8.25 0.60
N ILE A 84 9.99 -7.22 1.28
CA ILE A 84 11.44 -7.12 1.54
C ILE A 84 11.94 -8.33 2.32
N ASN A 85 11.23 -8.72 3.38
CA ASN A 85 11.65 -9.84 4.22
C ASN A 85 11.59 -11.18 3.48
N ASN A 86 10.60 -11.37 2.60
CA ASN A 86 10.52 -12.57 1.78
C ASN A 86 11.64 -12.63 0.73
N SER A 87 11.97 -11.51 0.08
CA SER A 87 13.08 -11.45 -0.88
C SER A 87 14.44 -11.75 -0.26
N ASN A 88 14.66 -11.38 1.01
CA ASN A 88 15.92 -11.63 1.70
C ASN A 88 16.09 -13.09 2.18
N ASN A 89 15.00 -13.86 2.27
CA ASN A 89 15.03 -15.27 2.72
C ASN A 89 15.25 -16.28 1.57
N GLU A 90 15.31 -15.82 0.31
CA GLU A 90 15.57 -16.64 -0.88
C GLU A 90 17.06 -16.62 -1.33
N THR A 91 17.95 -16.04 -0.52
CA THR A 91 19.42 -16.05 -0.67
C THR A 91 20.11 -16.74 0.50
#